data_AF-A0AAV2LVG3-F1
#
_entry.id   AF-A0AAV2LVG3-F1
#
_cell.length_a   1.000
_cell.length_b   1.000
_cell.length_c   1.000
_cell.angle_alpha   90.00
_cell.angle_beta   90.00
_cell.angle_gamma   90.00
#
_symmetry.space_group_name_H-M   'P 1'
#
loop_
_entity.id
_entity.type
_entity.pdbx_description
1 polymer ?
#
loop_
_entity_poly.entity_id
_entity_poly.type
_entity_poly.pdbx_seq_one_letter_code
_entity_poly.pdbx_strand_id
1 'polypeptide(L)'
;MPKPPKANETGESSLTSGNTAVLQAIDALKSELLSKIDDKAEMQKNELAKQIRSLRDEVKASIEQANNRVSMLEERMASLEEGTNTCSDGVTELEQQVAELKHQILSLTEKTEDLEARSRRDNLRIFGIKEGREGGAKVSTFIAELLQHVLNLATPPVIDRAHRYPLPL
;
A
#
# COMPACT_ATOMS: atom_id res chain seq x y z
N MET A 1 -117.20 50.67 24.03
CA MET A 1 -116.26 49.98 24.95
C MET A 1 -115.83 48.66 24.30
N PRO A 2 -114.60 48.14 24.49
CA PRO A 2 -113.36 48.52 23.80
C PRO A 2 -112.61 47.30 23.19
N LYS A 3 -111.77 47.53 22.17
CA LYS A 3 -110.39 47.00 22.05
C LYS A 3 -109.74 47.46 20.74
N PRO A 4 -108.64 48.24 20.76
CA PRO A 4 -107.61 48.13 19.73
C PRO A 4 -106.73 46.90 20.10
N PRO A 5 -105.58 46.65 19.47
CA PRO A 5 -105.17 46.63 18.06
C PRO A 5 -104.68 45.20 17.72
N LYS A 6 -104.08 44.97 16.54
CA LYS A 6 -102.70 44.46 16.50
C LYS A 6 -102.07 44.69 15.14
N ALA A 7 -100.95 45.40 15.22
CA ALA A 7 -100.06 45.71 14.13
C ALA A 7 -99.30 44.45 13.69
N ASN A 8 -99.06 44.37 12.38
CA ASN A 8 -97.77 44.03 11.80
C ASN A 8 -97.09 42.71 12.27
N GLU A 9 -97.53 41.56 11.75
CA GLU A 9 -96.85 40.26 11.96
C GLU A 9 -96.29 39.65 10.64
N THR A 10 -96.57 40.25 9.48
CA THR A 10 -96.14 39.72 8.17
C THR A 10 -94.68 40.01 7.82
N GLY A 11 -93.98 40.88 8.55
CA GLY A 11 -92.54 41.13 8.37
C GLY A 11 -91.62 40.19 9.15
N GLU A 12 -92.04 39.69 10.32
CA GLU A 12 -91.20 38.90 11.23
C GLU A 12 -91.09 37.41 10.82
N SER A 13 -92.10 36.84 10.17
CA SER A 13 -92.08 35.44 9.71
C SER A 13 -91.14 35.19 8.52
N SER A 14 -90.96 36.19 7.65
CA SER A 14 -90.02 36.12 6.53
C SER A 14 -88.56 36.29 6.99
N LEU A 15 -88.32 37.11 8.01
CA LEU A 15 -86.99 37.33 8.61
C LEU A 15 -86.50 36.09 9.39
N THR A 16 -87.40 35.42 10.11
CA THR A 16 -87.10 34.20 10.88
C THR A 16 -86.85 32.98 9.98
N SER A 17 -87.60 32.84 8.88
CA SER A 17 -87.36 31.82 7.85
C SER A 17 -86.01 32.01 7.14
N GLY A 18 -85.65 33.25 6.78
CA GLY A 18 -84.36 33.58 6.17
C GLY A 18 -83.16 33.25 7.08
N ASN A 19 -83.24 33.59 8.37
CA ASN A 19 -82.19 33.26 9.34
C ASN A 19 -82.02 31.74 9.53
N THR A 20 -83.11 30.97 9.46
CA THR A 20 -83.09 29.51 9.56
C THR A 20 -82.40 28.88 8.35
N ALA A 21 -82.70 29.36 7.13
CA ALA A 21 -82.04 28.90 5.91
C ALA A 21 -80.53 29.22 5.90
N VAL A 22 -80.14 30.39 6.42
CA VAL A 22 -78.73 30.78 6.57
C VAL A 22 -77.99 29.87 7.56
N LEU A 23 -78.60 29.55 8.70
CA LEU A 23 -78.03 28.61 9.68
C LEU A 23 -77.81 27.21 9.08
N GLN A 24 -78.79 26.70 8.33
CA GLN A 24 -78.66 25.41 7.63
C GLN A 24 -77.52 25.42 6.59
N ALA A 25 -77.36 26.52 5.84
CA ALA A 25 -76.26 26.67 4.89
C ALA A 25 -74.90 26.73 5.59
N ILE A 26 -74.81 27.40 6.74
CA ILE A 26 -73.59 27.46 7.56
C ILE A 26 -73.23 26.07 8.09
N ASP A 27 -74.21 25.31 8.59
CA ASP A 27 -73.97 23.94 9.09
C ASP A 27 -73.55 22.99 7.97
N ALA A 28 -74.17 23.09 6.80
CA ALA A 28 -73.77 22.31 5.62
C ALA A 28 -72.34 22.65 5.18
N LEU A 29 -71.99 23.94 5.10
CA LEU A 29 -70.64 24.39 4.78
C LEU A 29 -69.64 23.92 5.83
N LYS A 30 -69.96 24.02 7.12
CA LYS A 30 -69.11 23.54 8.21
C LYS A 30 -68.85 22.03 8.10
N SER A 31 -69.90 21.25 7.81
CA SER A 31 -69.78 19.81 7.65
C SER A 31 -68.92 19.44 6.44
N GLU A 32 -69.09 20.14 5.31
CA GLU A 32 -68.26 19.95 4.12
C GLU A 32 -66.79 20.32 4.38
N LEU A 33 -66.55 21.41 5.10
CA LEU A 33 -65.21 21.92 5.40
C LEU A 33 -64.47 20.98 6.36
N LEU A 34 -65.15 20.44 7.37
CA LEU A 34 -64.61 19.39 8.24
C LEU A 34 -64.24 18.13 7.45
N SER A 35 -65.13 17.66 6.56
CA SER A 35 -64.85 16.52 5.68
C SER A 35 -63.60 16.75 4.84
N LYS A 36 -63.47 17.91 4.20
CA LYS A 36 -62.28 18.24 3.37
C LYS A 36 -60.99 18.34 4.19
N ILE A 37 -61.08 18.80 5.44
CA ILE A 37 -59.91 18.85 6.34
C ILE A 37 -59.48 17.42 6.68
N ASP A 38 -60.42 16.54 7.03
CA ASP A 38 -60.14 15.15 7.35
C ASP A 38 -59.54 14.40 6.14
N ASP A 39 -60.13 14.55 4.95
CA ASP A 39 -59.62 13.97 3.70
C ASP A 39 -58.19 14.44 3.41
N LYS A 40 -57.92 15.74 3.57
CA LYS A 40 -56.59 16.31 3.34
C LYS A 40 -55.59 15.83 4.39
N ALA A 41 -55.99 15.73 5.66
CA ALA A 41 -55.13 15.22 6.72
C ALA A 41 -54.78 13.75 6.50
N GLU A 42 -55.74 12.93 6.06
CA GLU A 42 -55.51 11.53 5.73
C GLU A 42 -54.60 11.37 4.51
N MET A 43 -54.80 12.17 3.47
CA MET A 43 -53.94 12.19 2.28
C MET A 43 -52.49 12.57 2.65
N GLN A 44 -52.30 13.62 3.46
CA GLN A 44 -50.97 14.05 3.92
C GLN A 44 -50.29 13.01 4.79
N LYS A 45 -51.04 12.36 5.70
CA LYS A 45 -50.54 11.26 6.54
C LYS A 45 -50.05 10.09 5.69
N ASN A 46 -50.81 9.72 4.66
CA ASN A 46 -50.46 8.60 3.78
C ASN A 46 -49.22 8.91 2.93
N GLU A 47 -49.12 10.13 2.40
CA GLU A 47 -47.94 10.56 1.64
C GLU A 47 -46.69 10.61 2.51
N LEU A 48 -46.77 11.19 3.71
CA LEU A 48 -45.65 11.23 4.66
C LEU A 48 -45.20 9.81 5.05
N ALA A 49 -46.15 8.92 5.33
CA ALA A 49 -45.84 7.52 5.64
C ALA A 49 -45.13 6.81 4.48
N LYS A 50 -45.48 7.14 3.23
CA LYS A 50 -44.82 6.61 2.04
C LYS A 50 -43.39 7.14 1.90
N GLN A 51 -43.19 8.45 2.09
CA GLN A 51 -41.86 9.07 2.04
C GLN A 51 -40.93 8.51 3.12
N ILE A 52 -41.43 8.35 4.36
CA ILE A 52 -40.68 7.75 5.46
C ILE A 52 -40.27 6.30 5.13
N ARG A 53 -41.17 5.51 4.53
CA ARG A 53 -40.83 4.13 4.11
C ARG A 53 -39.75 4.13 3.02
N SER A 54 -39.86 4.99 2.01
CA SER A 54 -38.86 5.11 0.93
C SER A 54 -37.49 5.46 1.49
N LEU A 55 -37.40 6.52 2.30
CA LEU A 55 -36.15 6.95 2.93
C LEU A 55 -35.56 5.87 3.82
N ARG A 56 -36.40 5.15 4.57
CA ARG A 56 -35.97 4.03 5.41
C ARG A 56 -35.37 2.91 4.55
N ASP A 57 -35.97 2.58 3.42
CA ASP A 57 -35.48 1.52 2.54
C ASP A 57 -34.19 1.94 1.83
N GLU A 58 -34.08 3.19 1.38
CA GLU A 58 -32.86 3.77 0.81
C GLU A 58 -31.70 3.78 1.81
N VAL A 59 -31.95 4.21 3.05
CA VAL A 59 -30.93 4.20 4.11
C VAL A 59 -30.49 2.78 4.44
N LYS A 60 -31.41 1.82 4.49
CA LYS A 60 -31.05 0.41 4.70
C LYS A 60 -30.17 -0.15 3.59
N ALA A 61 -30.54 0.11 2.33
CA ALA A 61 -29.75 -0.32 1.19
C ALA A 61 -28.35 0.31 1.21
N SER A 62 -28.26 1.59 1.57
CA SER A 62 -26.97 2.30 1.71
C SER A 62 -26.10 1.71 2.83
N ILE A 63 -26.70 1.37 3.98
CA ILE A 63 -25.99 0.71 5.09
C ILE A 63 -25.50 -0.68 4.69
N GLU A 64 -26.33 -1.49 4.02
CA GLU A 64 -25.93 -2.81 3.52
C GLU A 64 -24.76 -2.70 2.53
N GLN A 65 -24.84 -1.74 1.61
CA GLN A 65 -23.75 -1.48 0.67
C GLN A 65 -22.46 -1.04 1.39
N ALA A 66 -22.56 -0.17 2.39
CA ALA A 66 -21.42 0.27 3.18
C ALA A 66 -20.79 -0.90 3.94
N ASN A 67 -21.59 -1.74 4.60
CA ASN A 67 -21.11 -2.93 5.30
C ASN A 67 -20.38 -3.90 4.37
N ASN A 68 -20.93 -4.14 3.17
CA ASN A 68 -20.27 -4.98 2.16
C ASN A 68 -18.91 -4.40 1.74
N ARG A 69 -18.82 -3.07 1.57
CA ARG A 69 -17.56 -2.41 1.24
C ARG A 69 -16.54 -2.49 2.38
N VAL A 70 -16.99 -2.36 3.62
CA VAL A 70 -16.13 -2.52 4.82
C VAL A 70 -15.58 -3.94 4.87
N SER A 71 -16.43 -4.96 4.74
CA SER A 71 -15.99 -6.36 4.74
C SER A 71 -14.98 -6.68 3.64
N MET A 72 -15.19 -6.19 2.41
CA MET A 72 -14.19 -6.34 1.33
C MET A 72 -12.88 -5.62 1.62
N LEU A 73 -12.91 -4.48 2.32
CA LEU A 73 -11.70 -3.77 2.71
C LEU A 73 -10.95 -4.50 3.82
N GLU A 74 -11.65 -5.09 4.79
CA GLU A 74 -11.08 -5.92 5.85
C GLU A 74 -10.35 -7.14 5.26
N GLU A 75 -10.97 -7.85 4.31
CA GLU A 75 -10.33 -8.98 3.62
C GLU A 75 -9.06 -8.56 2.84
N ARG A 76 -9.13 -7.42 2.14
CA ARG A 76 -7.97 -6.88 1.42
C ARG A 76 -6.86 -6.44 2.37
N MET A 77 -7.21 -5.86 3.52
CA MET A 77 -6.22 -5.49 4.54
C MET A 77 -5.54 -6.72 5.11
N ALA A 78 -6.28 -7.76 5.48
CA ALA A 78 -5.70 -9.01 5.96
C ALA A 78 -4.72 -9.63 4.94
N SER A 79 -5.10 -9.63 3.66
CA SER A 79 -4.23 -10.12 2.57
C SER A 79 -2.95 -9.30 2.42
N LEU A 80 -3.04 -7.96 2.58
CA LEU A 80 -1.88 -7.07 2.52
C LEU A 80 -0.97 -7.25 3.73
N GLU A 81 -1.52 -7.44 4.92
CA GLU A 81 -0.76 -7.72 6.13
C GLU A 81 0.02 -9.04 6.01
N GLU A 82 -0.61 -10.11 5.54
CA GLU A 82 0.04 -11.39 5.28
C GLU A 82 1.16 -11.27 4.22
N GLY A 83 0.87 -10.57 3.11
CA GLY A 83 1.87 -10.31 2.06
C GLY A 83 3.05 -9.48 2.56
N THR A 84 2.79 -8.51 3.45
CA THR A 84 3.83 -7.67 4.06
C THR A 84 4.70 -8.48 5.01
N ASN A 85 4.10 -9.34 5.83
CA ASN A 85 4.84 -10.22 6.74
C ASN A 85 5.75 -11.18 5.96
N THR A 86 5.20 -11.83 4.92
CA THR A 86 5.97 -12.74 4.05
C THR A 86 7.14 -12.01 3.37
N CYS A 87 6.92 -10.78 2.90
CA CYS A 87 7.97 -9.96 2.31
C CYS A 87 9.06 -9.60 3.33
N SER A 88 8.65 -9.21 4.55
CA SER A 88 9.57 -8.86 5.65
C SER A 88 10.44 -10.06 6.06
N ASP A 89 9.84 -11.25 6.16
CA ASP A 89 10.56 -12.48 6.47
C ASP A 89 11.56 -12.81 5.36
N GLY A 90 11.14 -12.71 4.10
CA GLY A 90 12.01 -12.94 2.95
C GLY A 90 13.18 -11.96 2.85
N VAL A 91 12.98 -10.68 3.20
CA VAL A 91 14.07 -9.70 3.29
C VAL A 91 15.07 -10.09 4.36
N THR A 92 14.59 -10.51 5.54
CA THR A 92 15.45 -10.93 6.65
C THR A 92 16.29 -12.16 6.28
N GLU A 93 15.69 -13.14 5.60
CA GLU A 93 16.41 -14.31 5.11
C GLU A 93 17.48 -13.93 4.08
N LEU A 94 17.15 -13.05 3.13
CA LEU A 94 18.12 -12.57 2.13
C LEU A 94 19.28 -11.80 2.78
N GLU A 95 19.01 -10.96 3.77
CA GLU A 95 20.05 -10.27 4.53
C GLU A 95 21.01 -11.25 5.21
N GLN A 96 20.48 -12.32 5.81
CA GLN A 96 21.28 -13.38 6.41
C GLN A 96 22.13 -14.11 5.36
N GLN A 97 21.56 -14.49 4.22
CA GLN A 97 22.29 -15.15 3.14
C GLN A 97 23.41 -14.25 2.58
N VAL A 98 23.14 -12.95 2.42
CA VAL A 98 24.15 -11.98 1.96
C VAL A 98 25.28 -11.85 2.98
N ALA A 99 24.98 -11.84 4.28
CA ALA A 99 26.00 -11.79 5.33
C ALA A 99 26.91 -13.03 5.29
N GLU A 100 26.31 -14.21 5.15
CA GLU A 100 27.04 -15.48 5.04
C GLU A 100 27.94 -15.52 3.79
N LEU A 101 27.39 -15.12 2.63
CA LEU A 101 28.17 -15.06 1.39
C LEU A 101 29.34 -14.08 1.48
N LYS A 102 29.15 -12.91 2.11
CA LYS A 102 30.24 -11.95 2.35
C LYS A 102 31.35 -12.57 3.20
N HIS A 103 30.99 -13.29 4.26
CA HIS A 103 31.96 -13.97 5.11
C HIS A 103 32.73 -15.06 4.35
N GLN A 104 32.04 -15.86 3.53
CA GLN A 104 32.68 -16.87 2.69
C GLN A 104 33.64 -16.26 1.68
N ILE A 105 33.25 -15.16 1.02
CA ILE A 105 34.12 -14.43 0.07
C ILE A 105 35.38 -13.94 0.76
N LEU A 106 35.28 -13.34 1.95
CA LEU A 106 36.45 -12.90 2.71
C LEU A 106 37.37 -14.08 3.04
N SER A 107 36.82 -15.18 3.56
CA SER A 107 37.61 -16.37 3.89
C SER A 107 38.31 -16.98 2.67
N LEU A 108 37.63 -17.02 1.52
CA LEU A 108 38.20 -17.52 0.27
C LEU A 108 39.28 -16.58 -0.27
N THR A 109 39.11 -15.27 -0.10
CA THR A 109 40.09 -14.26 -0.52
C THR A 109 41.38 -14.42 0.29
N GLU A 110 41.28 -14.49 1.62
CA GLU A 110 42.43 -14.72 2.51
C GLU A 110 43.16 -16.04 2.21
N LYS A 111 42.41 -17.13 1.97
CA LYS A 111 43.00 -18.42 1.58
C LYS A 111 43.72 -18.33 0.24
N THR A 112 43.16 -17.60 -0.72
CA THR A 112 43.78 -17.43 -2.05
C THR A 112 45.07 -16.62 -1.94
N GLU A 113 45.06 -15.55 -1.13
CA GLU A 113 46.25 -14.75 -0.86
C GLU A 113 47.35 -15.58 -0.15
N ASP A 114 47.00 -16.38 0.87
CA ASP A 114 47.97 -17.28 1.53
C ASP A 114 48.56 -18.29 0.53
N LEU A 115 47.71 -18.92 -0.29
CA LEU A 115 48.17 -19.88 -1.29
C LEU A 115 49.07 -19.22 -2.34
N GLU A 116 48.74 -18.03 -2.81
CA GLU A 116 49.59 -17.28 -3.75
C GLU A 116 50.93 -16.90 -3.11
N ALA A 117 50.91 -16.40 -1.87
CA ALA A 117 52.10 -16.04 -1.12
C ALA A 117 53.01 -17.26 -0.89
N ARG A 118 52.45 -18.41 -0.51
CA ARG A 118 53.18 -19.67 -0.33
C ARG A 118 53.73 -20.20 -1.65
N SER A 119 52.93 -20.15 -2.71
CA SER A 119 53.34 -20.60 -4.05
C SER A 119 54.48 -19.76 -4.62
N ARG A 120 54.61 -18.49 -4.22
CA ARG A 120 55.64 -17.57 -4.71
C ARG A 120 56.76 -17.30 -3.69
N ARG A 121 56.70 -17.92 -2.51
CA ARG A 121 57.64 -17.67 -1.41
C ARG A 121 59.10 -17.82 -1.82
N ASP A 122 59.39 -18.83 -2.62
CA ASP A 122 60.75 -19.16 -3.05
C ASP A 122 61.09 -18.55 -4.43
N ASN A 123 60.18 -17.75 -5.00
CA ASN A 123 60.40 -17.09 -6.28
C ASN A 123 61.05 -15.72 -6.06
N LEU A 124 62.22 -15.51 -6.68
CA LEU A 124 62.89 -14.21 -6.71
C LEU A 124 62.67 -13.51 -8.05
N ARG A 125 62.42 -12.19 -8.02
CA ARG A 125 62.33 -11.34 -9.22
C ARG A 125 63.51 -10.36 -9.25
N ILE A 126 64.37 -10.52 -10.25
CA ILE A 126 65.60 -9.72 -10.40
C ILE A 126 65.41 -8.72 -11.53
N PHE A 127 65.62 -7.43 -11.23
CA PHE A 127 65.51 -6.32 -12.19
C PHE A 127 66.89 -5.80 -12.62
N GLY A 128 66.95 -5.12 -13.77
CA GLY A 128 68.17 -4.45 -14.24
C GLY A 128 69.16 -5.32 -15.01
N ILE A 129 68.82 -6.57 -15.33
CA ILE A 129 69.64 -7.44 -16.18
C ILE A 129 69.31 -7.14 -17.65
N LYS A 130 70.26 -6.55 -18.40
CA LYS A 130 70.13 -6.34 -19.85
C LYS A 130 69.84 -7.66 -20.59
N GLU A 131 69.06 -7.60 -21.66
CA GLU A 131 68.78 -8.76 -22.52
C GLU A 131 70.05 -9.26 -23.19
N GLY A 132 70.16 -10.59 -23.36
CA GLY A 132 71.29 -11.24 -24.01
C GLY A 132 72.58 -11.30 -23.16
N ARG A 133 72.57 -10.78 -21.94
CA ARG A 133 73.74 -10.82 -21.03
C ARG A 133 74.13 -12.25 -20.65
N GLU A 134 73.21 -13.20 -20.75
CA GLU A 134 73.47 -14.63 -20.52
C GLU A 134 74.43 -15.23 -21.58
N GLY A 135 74.66 -14.56 -22.72
CA GLY A 135 75.66 -14.99 -23.70
C GLY A 135 75.41 -16.38 -24.31
N GLY A 136 74.15 -16.82 -24.36
CA GLY A 136 73.77 -18.15 -24.82
C GLY A 136 73.83 -19.26 -23.75
N ALA A 137 74.29 -18.95 -22.54
CA ALA A 137 74.19 -19.87 -21.40
C ALA A 137 72.73 -20.06 -20.96
N LYS A 138 72.45 -21.19 -20.31
CA LYS A 138 71.13 -21.42 -19.70
C LYS A 138 70.87 -20.34 -18.64
N VAL A 139 69.67 -19.77 -18.64
CA VAL A 139 69.31 -18.68 -17.70
C VAL A 139 69.51 -19.11 -16.24
N SER A 140 69.22 -20.36 -15.90
CA SER A 140 69.40 -20.87 -14.52
C SER A 140 70.86 -20.88 -14.08
N THR A 141 71.80 -21.29 -14.94
CA THR A 141 73.23 -21.33 -14.57
C THR A 141 73.78 -19.92 -14.42
N PHE A 142 73.43 -19.01 -15.34
CA PHE A 142 73.82 -17.61 -15.26
C PHE A 142 73.34 -16.94 -13.96
N ILE A 143 72.07 -17.17 -13.57
CA ILE A 143 71.52 -16.58 -12.33
C ILE A 143 72.15 -17.21 -11.08
N ALA A 144 72.44 -18.51 -11.08
CA ALA A 144 73.11 -19.15 -9.94
C ALA A 144 74.52 -18.54 -9.71
N GLU A 145 75.30 -18.39 -10.77
CA GLU A 145 76.64 -17.75 -10.70
C GLU A 145 76.55 -16.28 -10.28
N LEU A 146 75.55 -15.55 -10.80
CA LEU A 146 75.30 -14.15 -10.44
C LEU A 146 74.97 -14.02 -8.94
N LEU A 147 74.05 -14.83 -8.43
CA LEU A 147 73.66 -14.81 -7.02
C LEU A 147 74.84 -15.20 -6.12
N GLN A 148 75.64 -16.19 -6.53
CA GLN A 148 76.86 -16.57 -5.81
C GLN A 148 77.82 -15.38 -5.65
N HIS A 149 78.07 -14.66 -6.74
CA HIS A 149 78.98 -13.51 -6.73
C HIS A 149 78.41 -12.33 -5.93
N VAL A 150 77.14 -11.97 -6.13
CA VAL A 150 76.53 -10.80 -5.49
C VAL A 150 76.34 -11.00 -3.98
N LEU A 151 75.93 -12.21 -3.57
CA LEU A 151 75.68 -12.53 -2.16
C LEU A 151 76.89 -13.15 -1.45
N ASN A 152 78.01 -13.31 -2.16
CA ASN A 152 79.26 -13.89 -1.66
C ASN A 152 79.07 -15.29 -1.03
N LEU A 153 78.35 -16.17 -1.74
CA LEU A 153 78.05 -17.53 -1.28
C LEU A 153 79.21 -18.49 -1.57
N ALA A 154 79.44 -19.43 -0.66
CA ALA A 154 80.52 -20.43 -0.80
C ALA A 154 80.32 -21.36 -2.02
N THR A 155 79.08 -21.64 -2.39
CA THR A 155 78.71 -22.45 -3.56
C THR A 155 77.51 -21.82 -4.29
N PRO A 156 77.33 -22.10 -5.59
CA PRO A 156 76.19 -21.59 -6.34
C PRO A 156 74.89 -22.20 -5.80
N PRO A 157 73.83 -21.40 -5.60
CA PRO A 157 72.54 -21.90 -5.11
C PRO A 157 71.87 -22.80 -6.15
N VAL A 158 71.09 -23.76 -5.67
CA VAL A 158 70.26 -24.62 -6.52
C VAL A 158 69.05 -23.82 -7.00
N ILE A 159 68.80 -23.83 -8.31
CA ILE A 159 67.69 -23.13 -8.94
C ILE A 159 66.86 -24.13 -9.72
N ASP A 160 65.60 -24.31 -9.32
CA ASP A 160 64.67 -25.23 -9.98
C ASP A 160 64.30 -24.73 -11.39
N ARG A 161 63.97 -23.44 -11.49
CA ARG A 161 63.60 -22.80 -12.75
C ARG A 161 63.97 -21.34 -12.75
N ALA A 162 64.59 -20.89 -13.85
CA ALA A 162 64.80 -19.47 -14.12
C ALA A 162 64.28 -19.15 -15.52
N HIS A 163 63.61 -18.01 -15.66
CA HIS A 163 63.11 -17.52 -16.92
C HIS A 163 63.02 -16.00 -16.90
N ARG A 164 63.10 -15.38 -18.07
CA ARG A 164 62.77 -13.97 -18.23
C ARG A 164 61.26 -13.82 -18.05
N TYR A 165 60.84 -12.81 -17.29
CA TYR A 165 59.42 -12.50 -17.14
C TYR A 165 58.89 -12.06 -18.53
N PRO A 166 57.87 -12.73 -19.09
CA PRO A 166 57.28 -12.30 -20.35
C PRO A 166 56.69 -10.89 -20.17
N LEU A 167 56.92 -9.99 -21.13
CA LEU A 167 56.17 -8.72 -21.16
C LEU A 167 54.68 -9.06 -21.20
N PRO A 168 53.82 -8.40 -20.40
CA PRO A 168 52.39 -8.48 -20.64
C PRO A 168 52.11 -7.93 -22.04
N LEU A 169 51.32 -8.67 -22.83
CA LEU A 169 50.62 -8.13 -23.99
C LEU A 169 49.54 -7.14 -23.52
#